data_AF-O44922-F1
#
_entry.id   AF-O44922-F1
#
_cell.length_a   1.000
_cell.length_b   1.000
_cell.length_c   1.000
_cell.angle_alpha   90.00
_cell.angle_beta   90.00
_cell.angle_gamma   90.00
#
_symmetry.space_group_name_H-M   'P 1'
#
loop_
_entity.id
_entity.type
_entity.pdbx_description
1 polymer ?
#
loop_
_entity_poly.entity_id
_entity_poly.type
_entity_poly.pdbx_seq_one_letter_code
_entity_poly.pdbx_strand_id
1 'polypeptide(L)'
;MFVTFLTILIFVAATSEALNCTNPGGPKAVKCLESFHVFIELGDNAKGFNISNKTSTTKMIENCGKFNRCRRTLDCLIEQKFVYAVNITLMFCDTVQFFSKQFIPCQILLDARASECSKNWNPYPKEIPDKVKMAEIQKVACENFFGKHGCMQKEITETCGAEMWTGFKKNNLALNTIIGACKLEER
;
A
#
# COMPACT_ATOMS: atom_id res chain seq x y z
N MET A 1 42.37 10.35 -10.23
CA MET A 1 40.89 10.28 -10.22
C MET A 1 40.35 8.84 -10.31
N PHE A 2 41.04 7.89 -10.95
CA PHE A 2 40.57 6.49 -10.99
C PHE A 2 40.71 5.72 -9.66
N VAL A 3 41.73 6.02 -8.86
CA VAL A 3 41.98 5.33 -7.57
C VAL A 3 40.91 5.65 -6.51
N THR A 4 40.34 6.86 -6.53
CA THR A 4 39.26 7.27 -5.64
C THR A 4 37.93 6.60 -5.98
N PHE A 5 37.66 6.32 -7.27
CA PHE A 5 36.44 5.60 -7.66
C PHE A 5 36.49 4.11 -7.28
N LEU A 6 37.67 3.46 -7.43
CA LEU A 6 37.85 2.05 -7.04
C LEU A 6 37.70 1.85 -5.53
N THR A 7 38.21 2.76 -4.71
CA THR A 7 38.08 2.67 -3.25
C THR A 7 36.64 2.86 -2.78
N ILE A 8 35.87 3.74 -3.41
CA ILE A 8 34.43 3.90 -3.12
C ILE A 8 33.65 2.63 -3.53
N LEU A 9 33.95 2.03 -4.68
CA LEU A 9 33.30 0.80 -5.13
C LEU A 9 33.59 -0.40 -4.22
N ILE A 10 34.82 -0.52 -3.70
CA ILE A 10 35.17 -1.59 -2.75
C ILE A 10 34.45 -1.39 -1.41
N PHE A 11 34.30 -0.15 -0.94
CA PHE A 11 33.59 0.11 0.32
C PHE A 11 32.08 -0.16 0.23
N VAL A 12 31.46 0.13 -0.92
CA VAL A 12 30.03 -0.16 -1.12
C VAL A 12 29.75 -1.67 -1.17
N ALA A 13 30.70 -2.48 -1.65
CA ALA A 13 30.55 -3.94 -1.62
C ALA A 13 30.65 -4.53 -0.20
N ALA A 14 31.27 -3.83 0.75
CA ALA A 14 31.53 -4.36 2.09
C ALA A 14 30.38 -4.19 3.09
N THR A 15 29.33 -3.42 2.77
CA THR A 15 28.20 -3.20 3.71
C THR A 15 26.89 -3.85 3.28
N SER A 16 26.88 -4.67 2.23
CA SER A 16 25.76 -5.61 2.07
C SER A 16 25.92 -6.70 3.12
N GLU A 17 25.37 -6.48 4.31
CA GLU A 17 25.14 -7.56 5.28
C GLU A 17 24.39 -8.68 4.55
N ALA A 18 25.11 -9.73 4.15
CA ALA A 18 24.52 -10.85 3.45
C ALA A 18 23.38 -11.40 4.31
N LEU A 19 22.23 -11.68 3.68
CA LEU A 19 21.06 -12.22 4.35
C LEU A 19 21.43 -13.57 5.00
N ASN A 20 21.59 -13.57 6.32
CA ASN A 20 21.96 -14.77 7.06
C ASN A 20 20.71 -15.58 7.42
N CYS A 21 20.49 -16.67 6.66
CA CYS A 21 19.35 -17.58 6.82
C CYS A 21 19.67 -18.87 7.58
N THR A 22 20.70 -18.90 8.45
CA THR A 22 21.18 -20.14 9.09
C THR A 22 20.15 -20.83 10.01
N ASN A 23 19.13 -20.14 10.50
CA ASN A 23 18.09 -20.73 11.35
C ASN A 23 16.67 -20.29 10.94
N PRO A 24 16.14 -20.81 9.82
CA PRO A 24 14.85 -20.38 9.30
C PRO A 24 13.69 -20.81 10.20
N GLY A 25 13.82 -21.85 11.03
CA GLY A 25 12.76 -22.35 11.92
C GLY A 25 12.82 -21.86 13.37
N GLY A 26 13.73 -20.93 13.71
CA GLY A 26 13.94 -20.50 15.09
C GLY A 26 12.76 -19.72 15.69
N PRO A 27 12.78 -19.42 17.01
CA PRO A 27 11.70 -18.70 17.70
C PRO A 27 11.34 -17.35 17.07
N LYS A 28 12.32 -16.66 16.47
CA LYS A 28 12.09 -15.41 15.73
C LYS A 28 11.23 -15.63 14.50
N ALA A 29 11.48 -16.71 13.75
CA ALA A 29 10.73 -17.06 12.56
C ALA A 29 9.28 -17.43 12.89
N VAL A 30 9.07 -18.21 13.96
CA VAL A 30 7.72 -18.54 14.47
C VAL A 30 6.94 -17.27 14.80
N LYS A 31 7.51 -16.34 15.58
CA LYS A 31 6.87 -15.04 15.89
C LYS A 31 6.57 -14.19 14.66
N CYS A 32 7.39 -14.31 13.61
CA CYS A 32 7.16 -13.62 12.35
C CYS A 32 6.02 -14.25 11.54
N LEU A 33 5.91 -15.58 11.54
CA LEU A 33 4.78 -16.29 10.95
C LEU A 33 3.46 -15.98 11.70
N GLU A 34 3.48 -15.87 13.03
CA GLU A 34 2.32 -15.43 13.82
C GLU A 34 1.89 -14.01 13.42
N SER A 35 2.84 -13.09 13.25
CA SER A 35 2.54 -11.73 12.80
C SER A 35 1.90 -11.71 11.41
N PHE A 36 2.30 -12.62 10.52
CA PHE A 36 1.69 -12.79 9.21
C PHE A 36 0.26 -13.36 9.30
N HIS A 37 0.02 -14.34 10.18
CA HIS A 37 -1.33 -14.90 10.40
C HIS A 37 -2.32 -13.83 10.84
N VAL A 38 -1.90 -12.88 11.69
CA VAL A 38 -2.74 -11.73 12.06
C VAL A 38 -3.18 -10.93 10.83
N PHE A 39 -2.32 -10.76 9.82
CA PHE A 39 -2.71 -10.09 8.58
C PHE A 39 -3.65 -10.91 7.71
N ILE A 40 -3.53 -12.24 7.69
CA ILE A 40 -4.49 -13.11 7.00
C ILE A 40 -5.88 -12.96 7.65
N GLU A 41 -5.96 -13.05 8.98
CA GLU A 41 -7.21 -12.90 9.73
C GLU A 41 -7.83 -11.50 9.56
N LEU A 42 -6.98 -10.46 9.50
CA LEU A 42 -7.43 -9.10 9.19
C LEU A 42 -7.81 -8.94 7.71
N GLY A 43 -7.17 -9.68 6.81
CA GLY A 43 -7.39 -9.71 5.37
C GLY A 43 -8.78 -10.21 4.99
N ASP A 44 -9.23 -11.29 5.63
CA ASP A 44 -10.60 -11.80 5.51
C ASP A 44 -11.63 -10.75 5.95
N ASN A 45 -11.21 -9.83 6.83
CA ASN A 45 -11.98 -8.67 7.28
C ASN A 45 -11.58 -7.36 6.59
N ALA A 46 -10.64 -7.33 5.64
CA ALA A 46 -10.05 -6.10 5.13
C ALA A 46 -11.04 -5.23 4.35
N LYS A 47 -12.09 -5.86 3.78
CA LYS A 47 -13.27 -5.15 3.25
C LYS A 47 -13.94 -4.25 4.31
N GLY A 48 -13.75 -4.53 5.59
CA GLY A 48 -14.21 -3.74 6.73
C GLY A 48 -13.14 -2.85 7.38
N PHE A 49 -11.89 -2.85 6.90
CA PHE A 49 -10.86 -1.96 7.46
C PHE A 49 -11.19 -0.50 7.10
N ASN A 50 -11.67 0.23 8.08
CA ASN A 50 -11.97 1.65 7.95
C ASN A 50 -10.72 2.47 8.31
N ILE A 51 -10.02 2.99 7.30
CA ILE A 51 -8.82 3.81 7.49
C ILE A 51 -9.10 5.13 8.24
N SER A 52 -10.34 5.62 8.17
CA SER A 52 -10.79 6.80 8.90
C SER A 52 -11.04 6.51 10.38
N ASN A 53 -11.13 5.24 10.80
CA ASN A 53 -11.22 4.87 12.21
C ASN A 53 -9.81 4.88 12.83
N LYS A 54 -9.53 5.92 13.63
CA LYS A 54 -8.23 6.12 14.28
C LYS A 54 -7.76 4.90 15.10
N THR A 55 -8.66 4.22 15.81
CA THR A 55 -8.31 3.05 16.64
C THR A 55 -7.89 1.87 15.77
N SER A 56 -8.69 1.54 14.76
CA SER A 56 -8.37 0.48 13.79
C SER A 56 -7.05 0.76 13.08
N THR A 57 -6.87 1.99 12.62
CA THR A 57 -5.66 2.45 11.93
C THR A 57 -4.42 2.41 12.80
N THR A 58 -4.51 2.82 14.07
CA THR A 58 -3.36 2.77 15.00
C THR A 58 -2.90 1.33 15.21
N LYS A 59 -3.84 0.41 15.51
CA LYS A 59 -3.54 -1.02 15.68
C LYS A 59 -2.93 -1.63 14.41
N MET A 60 -3.44 -1.23 13.24
CA MET A 60 -2.89 -1.69 11.96
C MET A 60 -1.46 -1.21 11.74
N ILE A 61 -1.15 0.07 12.00
CA ILE A 61 0.20 0.63 11.89
C ILE A 61 1.17 -0.08 12.83
N GLU A 62 0.74 -0.40 14.06
CA GLU A 62 1.57 -1.17 15.00
C GLU A 62 1.88 -2.58 14.48
N ASN A 63 0.88 -3.28 13.94
CA ASN A 63 1.06 -4.59 13.32
C ASN A 63 1.97 -4.52 12.09
N CYS A 64 1.82 -3.48 11.27
CA CYS A 64 2.72 -3.21 10.15
C CYS A 64 4.16 -2.97 10.59
N GLY A 65 4.35 -2.25 11.70
CA GLY A 65 5.68 -2.08 12.31
C GLY A 65 6.30 -3.41 12.75
N LYS A 66 5.50 -4.30 13.36
CA LYS A 66 5.95 -5.66 13.73
C LYS A 66 6.30 -6.50 12.51
N PHE A 67 5.46 -6.48 11.48
CA PHE A 67 5.66 -7.24 10.26
C PHE A 67 6.86 -6.75 9.44
N ASN A 68 7.06 -5.44 9.34
CA ASN A 68 8.24 -4.87 8.67
C ASN A 68 9.56 -5.30 9.32
N ARG A 69 9.60 -5.42 10.66
CA ARG A 69 10.77 -5.98 11.37
C ARG A 69 11.00 -7.47 11.08
N CYS A 70 9.97 -8.17 10.64
CA CYS A 70 10.03 -9.57 10.25
C CYS A 70 10.47 -9.80 8.80
N ARG A 71 10.49 -8.77 7.94
CA ARG A 71 10.80 -8.90 6.50
C ARG A 71 12.04 -9.76 6.22
N ARG A 72 13.21 -9.41 6.78
CA ARG A 72 14.44 -10.20 6.57
C ARG A 72 14.32 -11.65 7.03
N THR A 73 13.56 -11.93 8.09
CA THR A 73 13.33 -13.30 8.59
C THR A 73 12.34 -14.05 7.69
N LEU A 74 11.31 -13.38 7.20
CA LEU A 74 10.38 -13.95 6.23
C LEU A 74 11.10 -14.25 4.92
N ASP A 75 11.99 -13.38 4.44
CA ASP A 75 12.80 -13.61 3.23
C ASP A 75 13.60 -14.94 3.28
N CYS A 76 13.95 -15.42 4.48
CA CYS A 76 14.60 -16.72 4.68
C CYS A 76 13.66 -17.94 4.69
N LEU A 77 12.36 -17.72 4.89
CA LEU A 77 11.32 -18.77 4.97
C LEU A 77 10.61 -19.02 3.64
N ILE A 78 10.69 -18.05 2.73
CA ILE A 78 9.73 -17.88 1.66
C ILE A 78 9.91 -18.93 0.53
N GLU A 79 8.93 -19.84 0.40
CA GLU A 79 8.57 -20.49 -0.87
C GLU A 79 7.78 -19.52 -1.77
N GLN A 80 7.79 -19.69 -3.09
CA GLN A 80 7.23 -18.71 -4.05
C GLN A 80 5.83 -18.16 -3.70
N LYS A 81 4.90 -19.02 -3.25
CA LYS A 81 3.53 -18.59 -2.87
C LYS A 81 3.51 -17.66 -1.65
N PHE A 82 4.44 -17.85 -0.73
CA PHE A 82 4.57 -17.01 0.46
C PHE A 82 5.17 -15.63 0.10
N VAL A 83 6.03 -15.55 -0.94
CA VAL A 83 6.60 -14.27 -1.45
C VAL A 83 5.46 -13.30 -1.75
N TYR A 84 4.47 -13.77 -2.50
CA TYR A 84 3.38 -12.94 -2.98
C TYR A 84 2.58 -12.36 -1.81
N ALA A 85 2.20 -13.22 -0.85
CA ALA A 85 1.38 -12.79 0.28
C ALA A 85 2.14 -11.85 1.23
N VAL A 86 3.45 -12.08 1.43
CA VAL A 86 4.32 -11.14 2.17
C VAL A 86 4.38 -9.79 1.46
N ASN A 87 4.59 -9.77 0.14
CA ASN A 87 4.65 -8.53 -0.65
C ASN A 87 3.32 -7.75 -0.62
N ILE A 88 2.18 -8.45 -0.75
CA ILE A 88 0.85 -7.86 -0.62
C ILE A 88 0.66 -7.24 0.77
N THR A 89 1.14 -7.92 1.82
CA THR A 89 1.07 -7.40 3.20
C THR A 89 1.93 -6.14 3.38
N LEU A 90 3.17 -6.15 2.86
CA LEU A 90 4.04 -4.97 2.89
C LEU A 90 3.43 -3.79 2.11
N MET A 91 2.88 -4.07 0.93
CA MET A 91 2.20 -3.08 0.09
C MET A 91 0.99 -2.46 0.80
N PHE A 92 0.19 -3.28 1.49
CA PHE A 92 -0.90 -2.79 2.32
C PHE A 92 -0.39 -1.93 3.48
N CYS A 93 0.70 -2.33 4.12
CA CYS A 93 1.31 -1.57 5.21
C CYS A 93 1.82 -0.19 4.77
N ASP A 94 2.49 -0.12 3.62
CA ASP A 94 2.93 1.15 3.03
C ASP A 94 1.73 2.07 2.73
N THR A 95 0.66 1.48 2.20
CA THR A 95 -0.61 2.17 1.90
C THR A 95 -1.25 2.76 3.15
N VAL A 96 -1.41 1.96 4.20
CA VAL A 96 -1.97 2.42 5.48
C VAL A 96 -1.10 3.53 6.07
N GLN A 97 0.22 3.37 6.05
CA GLN A 97 1.14 4.38 6.56
C GLN A 97 1.07 5.69 5.76
N PHE A 98 0.94 5.63 4.44
CA PHE A 98 0.81 6.81 3.60
C PHE A 98 -0.48 7.58 3.91
N PHE A 99 -1.64 6.94 3.78
CA PHE A 99 -2.93 7.62 3.94
C PHE A 99 -3.21 8.06 5.38
N SER A 100 -2.68 7.34 6.37
CA SER A 100 -2.92 7.65 7.79
C SER A 100 -1.94 8.65 8.40
N LYS A 101 -0.88 9.03 7.68
CA LYS A 101 0.13 9.97 8.16
C LYS A 101 0.51 10.99 7.10
N GLN A 102 1.14 10.53 6.01
CA GLN A 102 1.76 11.42 5.02
C GLN A 102 0.72 12.21 4.23
N PHE A 103 -0.41 11.60 3.89
CA PHE A 103 -1.46 12.24 3.09
C PHE A 103 -2.40 13.13 3.90
N ILE A 104 -2.48 12.97 5.23
CA ILE A 104 -3.45 13.69 6.09
C ILE A 104 -3.39 15.22 5.92
N PRO A 105 -2.21 15.87 5.91
CA PRO A 105 -2.16 17.32 5.67
C PRO A 105 -2.74 17.73 4.32
N CYS A 106 -2.52 16.92 3.28
CA CYS A 106 -3.09 17.16 1.94
C CYS A 106 -4.60 16.94 1.93
N GLN A 107 -5.09 15.87 2.57
CA GLN A 107 -6.52 15.57 2.69
C GLN A 107 -7.28 16.75 3.32
N ILE A 108 -6.76 17.34 4.40
CA ILE A 108 -7.37 18.52 5.04
C ILE A 108 -7.54 19.69 4.06
N LEU A 109 -6.52 19.95 3.22
CA LEU A 109 -6.57 21.03 2.23
C LEU A 109 -7.57 20.72 1.10
N LEU A 110 -7.64 19.47 0.64
CA LEU A 110 -8.61 19.03 -0.37
C LEU A 110 -10.04 19.10 0.16
N ASP A 111 -10.27 18.64 1.40
CA ASP A 111 -11.58 18.69 2.05
C ASP A 111 -12.07 20.14 2.22
N ALA A 112 -11.17 21.06 2.59
CA ALA A 112 -11.48 22.48 2.74
C ALA A 112 -11.89 23.15 1.41
N ARG A 113 -11.38 22.66 0.27
CA ARG A 113 -11.80 23.15 -1.05
C ARG A 113 -13.21 22.70 -1.44
N ALA A 114 -13.68 21.58 -0.88
CA ALA A 114 -15.00 21.00 -1.15
C ALA A 114 -15.34 20.92 -2.65
N SER A 115 -14.35 20.52 -3.47
CA SER A 115 -14.46 20.46 -4.92
C SER A 115 -15.46 19.40 -5.40
N GLU A 116 -15.99 19.55 -6.60
CA GLU A 116 -16.82 18.51 -7.23
C GLU A 116 -16.04 17.22 -7.49
N CYS A 117 -14.74 17.30 -7.79
CA CYS A 117 -13.93 16.11 -8.00
C CYS A 117 -13.86 15.28 -6.71
N SER A 118 -13.48 15.89 -5.59
CA SER A 118 -13.34 15.19 -4.31
C SER A 118 -14.68 14.64 -3.82
N LYS A 119 -15.79 15.36 -4.03
CA LYS A 119 -17.14 14.89 -3.67
C LYS A 119 -17.62 13.70 -4.50
N ASN A 120 -17.28 13.66 -5.79
CA ASN A 120 -17.74 12.62 -6.71
C ASN A 120 -16.73 11.48 -6.88
N TRP A 121 -15.53 11.59 -6.30
CA TRP A 121 -14.52 10.55 -6.40
C TRP A 121 -14.88 9.34 -5.56
N ASN A 122 -15.19 8.23 -6.23
CA ASN A 122 -15.58 6.98 -5.60
C ASN A 122 -15.02 5.78 -6.41
N PRO A 123 -13.73 5.43 -6.24
CA PRO A 123 -13.08 4.37 -7.00
C PRO A 123 -13.58 2.96 -6.60
N TYR A 124 -14.14 2.82 -5.39
CA TYR A 124 -14.62 1.55 -4.84
C TYR A 124 -16.08 1.68 -4.38
N PRO A 125 -17.03 1.71 -5.33
CA PRO A 125 -18.44 1.85 -5.01
C PRO A 125 -18.94 0.69 -4.14
N LYS A 126 -19.87 0.98 -3.23
CA LYS A 126 -20.49 -0.04 -2.38
C LYS A 126 -21.28 -1.03 -3.24
N GLU A 127 -21.18 -2.31 -2.89
CA GLU A 127 -21.88 -3.38 -3.59
C GLU A 127 -23.40 -3.22 -3.46
N ILE A 128 -24.12 -3.45 -4.56
CA ILE A 128 -25.59 -3.45 -4.59
C ILE A 128 -26.12 -4.82 -5.08
N PRO A 129 -27.35 -5.23 -4.71
CA PRO A 129 -27.87 -6.56 -5.07
C PRO A 129 -28.03 -6.79 -6.57
N ASP A 130 -28.32 -5.72 -7.34
CA ASP A 130 -28.45 -5.80 -8.79
C ASP A 130 -27.07 -5.95 -9.43
N LYS A 131 -26.74 -7.18 -9.84
CA LYS A 131 -25.44 -7.52 -10.44
C LYS A 131 -25.19 -6.84 -11.78
N VAL A 132 -26.21 -6.63 -12.59
CA VAL A 132 -26.07 -6.00 -13.92
C VAL A 132 -25.73 -4.53 -13.72
N LYS A 133 -26.49 -3.85 -12.87
CA LYS A 133 -26.22 -2.46 -12.50
C LYS A 133 -24.90 -2.31 -11.75
N MET A 134 -24.54 -3.25 -10.88
CA MET A 134 -23.25 -3.24 -10.18
C MET A 134 -22.07 -3.35 -11.15
N ALA A 135 -22.17 -4.20 -12.17
CA ALA A 135 -21.13 -4.32 -13.20
C ALA A 135 -20.95 -3.00 -13.99
N GLU A 136 -22.04 -2.30 -14.32
CA GLU A 136 -22.00 -0.99 -14.97
C GLU A 136 -21.36 0.07 -14.06
N ILE A 137 -21.78 0.14 -12.79
CA ILE A 137 -21.22 1.05 -11.78
C ILE A 137 -19.71 0.81 -11.62
N GLN A 138 -19.31 -0.46 -11.49
CA GLN A 138 -17.91 -0.82 -11.33
C GLN A 138 -17.09 -0.46 -12.57
N LYS A 139 -17.64 -0.69 -13.77
CA LYS A 139 -16.99 -0.30 -15.03
C LYS A 139 -16.73 1.21 -15.07
N VAL A 140 -17.74 2.04 -14.77
CA VAL A 140 -17.61 3.51 -14.75
C VAL A 140 -16.60 3.96 -13.69
N ALA A 141 -16.59 3.32 -12.51
CA ALA A 141 -15.61 3.61 -11.46
C ALA A 141 -14.17 3.28 -11.90
N CYS A 142 -13.96 2.15 -12.59
CA CYS A 142 -12.64 1.77 -13.10
C CYS A 142 -12.15 2.68 -14.24
N GLU A 143 -13.03 3.10 -15.14
CA GLU A 143 -12.69 4.07 -16.20
C GLU A 143 -12.31 5.44 -15.63
N ASN A 144 -12.92 5.81 -14.49
CA ASN A 144 -12.68 7.07 -13.79
C ASN A 144 -11.96 6.86 -12.45
N PHE A 145 -11.02 5.90 -12.39
CA PHE A 145 -10.39 5.48 -11.13
C PHE A 145 -9.75 6.65 -10.36
N PHE A 146 -9.16 7.61 -11.07
CA PHE A 146 -8.61 8.86 -10.50
C PHE A 146 -9.52 10.07 -10.70
N GLY A 147 -10.83 9.83 -10.73
CA GLY A 147 -11.86 10.83 -11.00
C GLY A 147 -12.07 11.07 -12.49
N LYS A 148 -13.20 11.72 -12.80
CA LYS A 148 -13.58 12.06 -14.18
C LYS A 148 -12.49 12.91 -14.82
N HIS A 149 -12.02 12.50 -16.00
CA HIS A 149 -10.91 13.15 -16.72
C HIS A 149 -9.62 13.30 -15.89
N GLY A 150 -9.39 12.42 -14.90
CA GLY A 150 -8.20 12.48 -14.04
C GLY A 150 -8.19 13.69 -13.08
N CYS A 151 -9.35 14.20 -12.69
CA CYS A 151 -9.45 15.40 -11.87
C CYS A 151 -8.67 15.32 -10.54
N MET A 152 -8.54 14.13 -9.93
CA MET A 152 -7.76 13.96 -8.68
C MET A 152 -6.28 14.28 -8.88
N GLN A 153 -5.72 13.93 -10.04
CA GLN A 153 -4.33 14.28 -10.36
C GLN A 153 -4.12 15.78 -10.33
N LYS A 154 -5.00 16.50 -11.03
CA LYS A 154 -4.95 17.96 -11.12
C LYS A 154 -5.09 18.58 -9.73
N GLU A 155 -6.13 18.21 -9.00
CA GLU A 155 -6.40 18.80 -7.68
C GLU A 155 -5.29 18.52 -6.67
N ILE A 156 -4.78 17.29 -6.59
CA ILE A 156 -3.69 16.95 -5.67
C ILE A 156 -2.39 17.68 -6.07
N THR A 157 -2.07 17.74 -7.36
CA THR A 157 -0.85 18.42 -7.82
C THR A 157 -0.91 19.92 -7.53
N GLU A 158 -2.05 20.57 -7.78
CA GLU A 158 -2.25 22.00 -7.52
C GLU A 158 -2.37 22.35 -6.03
N THR A 159 -2.78 21.40 -5.18
CA THR A 159 -2.97 21.64 -3.73
C THR A 159 -1.76 21.25 -2.90
N CYS A 160 -1.12 20.15 -3.26
CA CYS A 160 -0.17 19.43 -2.42
C CYS A 160 1.15 19.09 -3.15
N GLY A 161 1.25 19.41 -4.44
CA GLY A 161 2.43 19.16 -5.27
C GLY A 161 2.46 17.79 -5.93
N ALA A 162 3.35 17.66 -6.92
CA ALA A 162 3.47 16.47 -7.76
C ALA A 162 3.93 15.22 -7.00
N GLU A 163 4.80 15.38 -5.99
CA GLU A 163 5.26 14.24 -5.16
C GLU A 163 4.09 13.59 -4.40
N MET A 164 3.19 14.41 -3.84
CA MET A 164 2.02 13.90 -3.12
C MET A 164 1.07 13.16 -4.07
N TRP A 165 0.92 13.66 -5.30
CA TRP A 165 0.18 12.94 -6.33
C TRP A 165 0.82 11.59 -6.65
N THR A 166 2.15 11.51 -6.82
CA THR A 166 2.84 10.24 -7.08
C THR A 166 2.62 9.25 -5.93
N GLY A 167 2.70 9.70 -4.67
CA GLY A 167 2.37 8.88 -3.51
C GLY A 167 0.91 8.40 -3.51
N PHE A 168 -0.02 9.30 -3.82
CA PHE A 168 -1.45 8.98 -3.90
C PHE A 168 -1.76 7.98 -5.02
N LYS A 169 -1.22 8.17 -6.23
CA LYS A 169 -1.35 7.25 -7.37
C LYS A 169 -0.81 5.88 -6.98
N LYS A 170 0.43 5.80 -6.47
CA LYS A 170 1.07 4.55 -6.06
C LYS A 170 0.21 3.76 -5.06
N ASN A 171 -0.26 4.40 -3.99
CA ASN A 171 -0.96 3.71 -2.92
C ASN A 171 -2.41 3.33 -3.28
N ASN A 172 -3.09 4.09 -4.16
CA ASN A 172 -4.37 3.65 -4.71
C ASN A 172 -4.23 2.48 -5.69
N LEU A 173 -3.18 2.46 -6.53
CA LEU A 173 -2.91 1.31 -7.38
C LEU A 173 -2.58 0.05 -6.57
N ALA A 174 -1.80 0.20 -5.50
CA ALA A 174 -1.56 -0.85 -4.53
C ALA A 174 -2.87 -1.39 -3.92
N LEU A 175 -3.76 -0.53 -3.44
CA LEU A 175 -5.09 -0.94 -2.98
C LEU A 175 -5.88 -1.68 -4.06
N ASN A 176 -5.83 -1.21 -5.31
CA ASN A 176 -6.48 -1.89 -6.40
C ASN A 176 -5.89 -3.28 -6.67
N THR A 177 -4.58 -3.47 -6.57
CA THR A 177 -3.94 -4.79 -6.66
C THR A 177 -4.41 -5.73 -5.55
N ILE A 178 -4.58 -5.21 -4.32
CA ILE A 178 -5.03 -5.98 -3.16
C ILE A 178 -6.52 -6.37 -3.29
N ILE A 179 -7.36 -5.41 -3.68
CA ILE A 179 -8.81 -5.58 -3.76
C ILE A 179 -9.21 -6.35 -5.03
N GLY A 180 -8.48 -6.17 -6.13
CA GLY A 180 -8.80 -6.75 -7.43
C GLY A 180 -10.03 -6.15 -8.11
N ALA A 181 -10.39 -4.90 -7.77
CA ALA A 181 -11.63 -4.27 -8.26
C ALA A 181 -11.56 -3.88 -9.75
N CYS A 182 -10.41 -3.40 -10.22
CA CYS A 182 -10.22 -2.90 -11.58
C CYS A 182 -9.00 -3.53 -12.25
N LYS A 183 -9.10 -3.82 -13.55
CA LYS A 183 -7.94 -4.11 -14.41
C LYS A 183 -7.42 -2.80 -14.98
N LEU A 184 -6.47 -2.19 -14.28
CA LEU A 184 -5.84 -0.95 -14.70
C LEU A 184 -4.58 -1.29 -15.51
N GLU A 185 -4.50 -0.81 -16.75
CA GLU A 185 -3.26 -0.85 -17.51
C GLU A 185 -2.28 0.19 -16.92
N GLU A 186 -1.00 -0.17 -16.82
CA GLU A 186 0.04 0.79 -16.46
C GLU A 186 0.13 1.87 -17.55
N ARG A 187 -0.45 3.05 -17.30
CA ARG A 187 -0.27 4.26 -18.11
C ARG A 187 0.65 5.25 -17.42
#